data_AF-A0A957R4Z8-F1
#
_entry.id   AF-A0A957R4Z8-F1
#
_cell.length_a   1.000
_cell.length_b   1.000
_cell.length_c   1.000
_cell.angle_alpha   90.00
_cell.angle_beta   90.00
_cell.angle_gamma   90.00
#
_symmetry.space_group_name_H-M   'P 1'
#
loop_
_entity.id
_entity.type
_entity.pdbx_description
1 polymer ?
#
loop_
_entity_poly.entity_id
_entity_poly.type
_entity_poly.pdbx_seq_one_letter_code
_entity_poly.pdbx_strand_id
1 'polypeptide(L)'
;MAEITAAMVKELREATNAGILESKKALEAAGGDFEKAVDILREKGAARAEKRSSREASEGVIEMYSHPGGRIGVILELNCETDFVARNEQFQQLAHDIALQIAAMSPEYLSKEDVQQEDLDREADILRAQAKAEGKPDNIVDKIVQGRMNKFYEEMCLLEQAFVKDDKKKIKDLVTETISATGENIIVRRFARYELGEEL
;
A
#
# COMPACT_ATOMS: atom_id res chain seq x y z
N MET A 1 29.08 -21.07 -5.11
CA MET A 1 27.83 -20.29 -5.27
C MET A 1 26.69 -21.29 -5.34
N ALA A 2 25.58 -21.06 -4.64
CA ALA A 2 24.42 -21.93 -4.75
C ALA A 2 23.95 -21.98 -6.21
N GLU A 3 23.58 -23.17 -6.70
CA GLU A 3 23.09 -23.34 -8.05
C GLU A 3 21.66 -22.78 -8.14
N ILE A 4 21.47 -21.71 -8.92
CA ILE A 4 20.15 -21.09 -9.09
C ILE A 4 19.38 -21.85 -10.16
N THR A 5 18.35 -22.58 -9.76
CA THR A 5 17.53 -23.39 -10.66
C THR A 5 16.40 -22.58 -11.29
N ALA A 6 15.89 -23.03 -12.44
CA ALA A 6 14.73 -22.42 -13.07
C ALA A 6 13.46 -22.49 -12.19
N ALA A 7 13.34 -23.52 -11.35
CA ALA A 7 12.24 -23.66 -10.40
C ALA A 7 12.27 -22.56 -9.32
N MET A 8 13.44 -22.27 -8.75
CA MET A 8 13.59 -21.19 -7.76
C MET A 8 13.26 -19.81 -8.37
N VAL A 9 13.71 -19.56 -9.60
CA VAL A 9 13.38 -18.32 -10.33
C VAL A 9 11.87 -18.20 -10.56
N LYS A 10 11.22 -19.31 -10.94
CA LYS A 10 9.77 -19.35 -11.16
C LYS A 10 9.00 -19.07 -9.86
N GLU A 11 9.36 -19.75 -8.77
CA GLU A 11 8.72 -19.59 -7.46
C GLU A 11 8.86 -18.15 -6.95
N LEU A 12 10.06 -17.57 -7.01
CA LEU A 12 10.28 -16.20 -6.60
C LEU A 12 9.48 -15.21 -7.45
N ARG A 13 9.39 -15.45 -8.77
CA ARG A 13 8.57 -14.64 -9.67
C ARG A 13 7.09 -14.74 -9.34
N GLU A 14 6.57 -15.93 -9.04
CA GLU A 14 5.16 -16.10 -8.65
C GLU A 14 4.85 -15.41 -7.32
N ALA A 15 5.79 -15.39 -6.38
CA ALA A 15 5.62 -14.73 -5.08
C ALA A 15 5.75 -13.19 -5.13
N THR A 16 6.56 -12.66 -6.05
CA THR A 16 6.94 -11.22 -6.07
C THR A 16 6.45 -10.47 -7.31
N ASN A 17 5.93 -11.18 -8.31
CA ASN A 17 5.63 -10.67 -9.65
C ASN A 17 6.80 -10.00 -10.39
N ALA A 18 8.05 -10.20 -9.92
CA ALA A 18 9.23 -9.62 -10.56
C ALA A 18 9.55 -10.26 -11.92
N GLY A 19 10.30 -9.54 -12.76
CA GLY A 19 10.75 -10.07 -14.05
C GLY A 19 11.74 -11.23 -13.88
N ILE A 20 11.73 -12.19 -14.82
CA ILE A 20 12.57 -13.41 -14.78
C ILE A 20 14.05 -13.12 -14.47
N LEU A 21 14.63 -12.13 -15.16
CA LEU A 21 16.03 -11.76 -14.98
C LEU A 21 16.31 -11.15 -13.61
N GLU A 22 15.35 -10.44 -13.04
CA GLU A 22 15.48 -9.78 -11.74
C GLU A 22 15.38 -10.79 -10.61
N SER A 23 14.41 -11.71 -10.69
CA SER A 23 14.31 -12.85 -9.79
C SER A 23 15.58 -13.68 -9.78
N LYS A 24 16.16 -13.97 -10.96
CA LYS A 24 17.44 -14.67 -11.06
C LYS A 24 18.58 -13.89 -10.38
N LYS A 25 18.74 -12.60 -10.68
CA LYS A 25 19.79 -11.76 -10.08
C LYS A 25 19.63 -11.61 -8.57
N ALA A 26 18.39 -11.55 -8.08
CA ALA A 26 18.11 -11.49 -6.64
C ALA A 26 18.51 -12.80 -5.95
N LEU A 27 18.16 -13.95 -6.53
CA LEU A 27 18.59 -15.26 -6.03
C LEU A 27 20.12 -15.42 -6.06
N GLU A 28 20.78 -14.97 -7.13
CA GLU A 28 22.24 -14.97 -7.22
C GLU A 28 22.88 -14.12 -6.10
N ALA A 29 22.35 -12.91 -5.87
CA ALA A 29 22.83 -12.01 -4.82
C ALA A 29 22.53 -12.52 -3.39
N ALA A 30 21.41 -13.23 -3.22
CA ALA A 30 21.01 -13.86 -1.97
C ALA A 30 21.72 -15.20 -1.72
N GLY A 31 22.53 -15.69 -2.66
CA GLY A 31 23.16 -17.00 -2.58
C GLY A 31 22.15 -18.16 -2.55
N GLY A 32 21.01 -18.01 -3.21
CA GLY A 32 19.92 -18.98 -3.27
C GLY A 32 18.92 -18.93 -2.12
N ASP A 33 19.09 -17.99 -1.17
CA ASP A 33 18.14 -17.78 -0.07
C ASP A 33 16.89 -17.04 -0.57
N PHE A 34 15.73 -17.68 -0.41
CA PHE A 34 14.45 -17.17 -0.93
C PHE A 34 14.00 -15.88 -0.23
N GLU A 35 13.96 -15.88 1.09
CA GLU A 35 13.50 -14.72 1.87
C GLU A 35 14.40 -13.51 1.63
N LYS A 36 15.72 -13.70 1.63
CA LYS A 36 16.65 -12.62 1.28
C LYS A 36 16.48 -12.13 -0.16
N ALA A 37 16.15 -13.02 -1.09
CA ALA A 37 15.89 -12.61 -2.47
C ALA A 37 14.60 -11.78 -2.58
N VAL A 38 13.56 -12.12 -1.80
CA VAL A 38 12.34 -11.30 -1.67
C VAL A 38 12.67 -9.92 -1.14
N ASP A 39 13.47 -9.81 -0.07
CA ASP A 39 13.87 -8.53 0.51
C ASP A 39 14.67 -7.67 -0.49
N ILE A 40 15.62 -8.28 -1.21
CA ILE A 40 16.40 -7.59 -2.27
C ILE A 40 15.47 -7.05 -3.37
N LEU A 41 14.45 -7.82 -3.76
CA LEU A 41 13.48 -7.37 -4.78
C LEU A 41 12.62 -6.23 -4.28
N ARG A 42 12.16 -6.29 -3.02
CA ARG A 42 11.39 -5.21 -2.38
C ARG A 42 12.19 -3.91 -2.30
N GLU A 43 13.43 -3.95 -1.82
CA GLU A 43 14.29 -2.78 -1.74
C GLU A 43 14.55 -2.15 -3.13
N LYS A 44 14.85 -2.99 -4.13
CA LYS A 44 15.05 -2.53 -5.51
C LYS A 44 13.77 -1.98 -6.12
N GLY A 45 12.63 -2.56 -5.79
CA GLY A 45 11.32 -2.11 -6.23
C GLY A 45 11.00 -0.72 -5.71
N ALA A 46 11.18 -0.49 -4.41
CA ALA A 46 11.03 0.82 -3.78
C ALA A 46 11.92 1.87 -4.45
N ALA A 47 13.19 1.55 -4.69
CA ALA A 47 14.12 2.46 -5.38
C ALA A 47 13.71 2.77 -6.84
N ARG A 48 12.99 1.86 -7.51
CA ARG A 48 12.47 2.09 -8.86
C ARG A 48 11.21 2.94 -8.86
N ALA A 49 10.29 2.68 -7.93
CA ALA A 49 9.10 3.48 -7.73
C ALA A 49 9.48 4.93 -7.43
N GLU A 50 10.44 5.15 -6.53
CA GLU A 50 10.92 6.49 -6.20
C GLU A 50 11.52 7.22 -7.41
N LYS A 51 12.29 6.53 -8.27
CA LYS A 51 12.83 7.13 -9.50
C LYS A 51 11.78 7.49 -10.54
N ARG A 52 10.57 6.95 -10.40
CA ARG A 52 9.47 7.11 -11.34
C ARG A 52 8.32 7.95 -10.79
N SER A 53 8.33 8.28 -9.51
CA SER A 53 7.26 9.04 -8.83
C SER A 53 6.96 10.38 -9.49
N SER A 54 7.97 11.02 -10.09
CA SER A 54 7.85 12.30 -10.80
C SER A 54 7.35 12.18 -12.25
N ARG A 55 7.19 10.96 -12.77
CA ARG A 55 6.66 10.76 -14.12
C ARG A 55 5.17 11.01 -14.13
N GLU A 56 4.71 11.69 -15.18
CA GLU A 56 3.29 11.88 -15.40
C GLU A 56 2.59 10.53 -15.61
N ALA A 57 1.51 10.30 -14.85
CA ALA A 57 0.64 9.15 -14.97
C ALA A 57 -0.80 9.66 -15.11
N SER A 58 -1.29 9.73 -16.35
CA SER A 58 -2.60 10.29 -16.70
C SER A 58 -3.54 9.27 -17.38
N GLU A 59 -3.01 8.10 -17.74
CA GLU A 59 -3.81 6.93 -18.16
C GLU A 59 -4.22 6.12 -16.92
N GLY A 60 -5.07 5.10 -17.08
CA GLY A 60 -5.45 4.21 -15.98
C GLY A 60 -6.90 3.75 -16.01
N VAL A 61 -7.47 3.54 -14.82
CA VAL A 61 -8.86 3.07 -14.66
C VAL A 61 -9.61 3.83 -13.57
N ILE A 62 -10.92 3.90 -13.74
CA ILE A 62 -11.86 4.15 -12.66
C ILE A 62 -12.43 2.81 -12.24
N GLU A 63 -11.98 2.29 -11.10
CA GLU A 63 -12.53 1.07 -10.52
C GLU A 63 -13.74 1.43 -9.66
N MET A 64 -14.86 0.74 -9.91
CA MET A 64 -16.09 0.90 -9.15
C MET A 64 -16.43 -0.40 -8.47
N TYR A 65 -16.54 -0.36 -7.14
CA TYR A 65 -16.94 -1.51 -6.35
C TYR A 65 -18.26 -1.24 -5.64
N SER A 66 -19.24 -2.13 -5.85
CA SER A 66 -20.51 -2.13 -5.15
C SER A 66 -20.57 -3.36 -4.26
N HIS A 67 -20.57 -3.16 -2.94
CA HIS A 67 -20.66 -4.26 -2.00
C HIS A 67 -22.02 -4.97 -2.10
N PRO A 68 -22.07 -6.32 -1.99
CA PRO A 68 -23.34 -7.04 -1.97
C PRO A 68 -24.32 -6.48 -0.95
N GLY A 69 -25.58 -6.33 -1.34
CA GLY A 69 -26.61 -5.68 -0.54
C GLY A 69 -26.71 -4.16 -0.71
N GLY A 70 -25.83 -3.54 -1.51
CA GLY A 70 -25.98 -2.14 -1.97
C GLY A 70 -25.80 -1.10 -0.87
N ARG A 71 -25.15 -1.45 0.24
CA ARG A 71 -24.93 -0.56 1.38
C ARG A 71 -23.62 0.22 1.33
N ILE A 72 -22.62 -0.28 0.59
CA ILE A 72 -21.32 0.35 0.46
C ILE A 72 -20.98 0.43 -1.03
N GLY A 73 -20.54 1.61 -1.47
CA GLY A 73 -20.02 1.86 -2.82
C GLY A 73 -18.67 2.55 -2.75
N VAL A 74 -17.75 2.15 -3.62
CA VAL A 74 -16.41 2.76 -3.76
C VAL A 74 -16.16 3.13 -5.21
N ILE A 75 -15.57 4.30 -5.42
CA ILE A 75 -15.00 4.73 -6.69
C ILE A 75 -13.53 5.05 -6.44
N LEU A 76 -12.65 4.45 -7.23
CA LEU A 76 -11.20 4.61 -7.15
C LEU A 76 -10.66 5.05 -8.51
N GLU A 77 -9.85 6.11 -8.54
CA GLU A 77 -9.03 6.45 -9.70
C GLU A 77 -7.60 5.96 -9.49
N LEU A 78 -7.18 4.99 -10.29
CA LEU A 78 -5.82 4.45 -10.30
C LEU A 78 -5.17 4.79 -11.64
N ASN A 79 -4.09 5.57 -11.61
CA ASN A 79 -3.38 5.99 -12.81
C ASN A 79 -2.12 5.16 -13.09
N CYS A 80 -1.75 5.09 -14.37
CA CYS A 80 -0.47 4.60 -14.89
C CYS A 80 0.05 5.50 -16.04
N GLU A 81 1.22 5.19 -16.62
CA GLU A 81 1.81 6.00 -17.71
C GLU A 81 1.12 5.71 -19.06
N THR A 82 0.66 4.47 -19.31
CA THR A 82 0.07 4.06 -20.61
C THR A 82 -1.22 3.23 -20.52
N ASP A 83 -2.06 3.31 -21.56
CA ASP A 83 -3.28 2.51 -21.69
C ASP A 83 -3.01 1.00 -21.81
N PHE A 84 -1.80 0.61 -22.26
CA PHE A 84 -1.35 -0.77 -22.29
C PHE A 84 -1.23 -1.38 -20.90
N VAL A 85 -0.61 -0.65 -19.95
CA VAL A 85 -0.55 -1.10 -18.54
C VAL A 85 -1.92 -1.01 -17.89
N ALA A 86 -2.74 -0.01 -18.25
CA ALA A 86 -4.10 0.09 -17.73
C ALA A 86 -4.92 -1.18 -18.01
N ARG A 87 -4.71 -1.86 -19.15
CA ARG A 87 -5.41 -3.10 -19.53
C ARG A 87 -4.73 -4.39 -19.02
N ASN A 88 -3.60 -4.28 -18.35
CA ASN A 88 -2.89 -5.44 -17.81
C ASN A 88 -3.67 -6.06 -16.64
N GLU A 89 -3.77 -7.39 -16.60
CA GLU A 89 -4.50 -8.11 -15.54
C GLU A 89 -4.01 -7.78 -14.13
N GLN A 90 -2.70 -7.59 -13.95
CA GLN A 90 -2.13 -7.25 -12.64
C GLN A 90 -2.54 -5.83 -12.19
N PHE A 91 -2.60 -4.88 -13.12
CA PHE A 91 -3.05 -3.51 -12.84
C PHE A 91 -4.55 -3.47 -12.49
N GLN A 92 -5.37 -4.20 -13.25
CA GLN A 92 -6.80 -4.36 -12.99
C GLN A 92 -7.05 -5.00 -11.63
N GLN A 93 -6.30 -6.06 -11.30
CA GLN A 93 -6.39 -6.72 -10.01
C GLN A 93 -5.99 -5.79 -8.86
N LEU A 94 -4.93 -4.99 -9.02
CA LEU A 94 -4.53 -3.99 -8.04
C LEU A 94 -5.65 -2.98 -7.79
N ALA A 95 -6.26 -2.43 -8.85
CA ALA A 95 -7.35 -1.47 -8.72
C ALA A 95 -8.52 -2.07 -7.94
N HIS A 96 -8.92 -3.30 -8.31
CA HIS A 96 -9.98 -4.03 -7.62
C HIS A 96 -9.66 -4.29 -6.14
N ASP A 97 -8.44 -4.72 -5.83
CA ASP A 97 -8.00 -5.00 -4.47
C ASP A 97 -7.98 -3.75 -3.60
N ILE A 98 -7.55 -2.61 -4.14
CA ILE A 98 -7.60 -1.32 -3.45
C ILE A 98 -9.06 -0.88 -3.23
N ALA A 99 -9.95 -1.07 -4.22
CA ALA A 99 -11.36 -0.74 -4.03
C ALA A 99 -12.02 -1.59 -2.92
N LEU A 100 -11.69 -2.88 -2.85
CA LEU A 100 -12.11 -3.77 -1.76
C LEU A 100 -11.54 -3.32 -0.41
N GLN A 101 -10.26 -2.94 -0.37
CA GLN A 101 -9.61 -2.40 0.82
C GLN A 101 -10.36 -1.16 1.34
N ILE A 102 -10.63 -0.18 0.46
CA ILE A 102 -11.33 1.05 0.82
C ILE A 102 -12.71 0.72 1.38
N ALA A 103 -13.45 -0.20 0.74
CA ALA A 103 -14.77 -0.60 1.22
C ALA A 103 -14.72 -1.19 2.64
N ALA A 104 -13.72 -2.03 2.91
CA ALA A 104 -13.58 -2.76 4.16
C ALA A 104 -13.02 -1.92 5.31
N MET A 105 -12.04 -1.06 5.02
CA MET A 105 -11.24 -0.37 6.04
C MET A 105 -11.58 1.11 6.21
N SER A 106 -12.40 1.68 5.32
CA SER A 106 -12.89 3.06 5.40
C SER A 106 -11.80 4.12 5.67
N PRO A 107 -10.69 4.14 4.90
CA PRO A 107 -9.69 5.20 5.05
C PRO A 107 -10.31 6.57 4.79
N GLU A 108 -9.91 7.56 5.56
CA GLU A 108 -10.31 8.96 5.38
C GLU A 108 -9.32 9.72 4.48
N TYR A 109 -8.03 9.34 4.56
CA TYR A 109 -6.94 9.97 3.84
C TYR A 109 -6.30 8.99 2.86
N LEU A 110 -5.70 9.52 1.81
CA LEU A 110 -4.91 8.72 0.88
C LEU A 110 -3.53 8.42 1.48
N SER A 111 -2.77 9.44 1.86
CA SER A 111 -1.44 9.32 2.48
C SER A 111 -1.33 10.13 3.76
N LYS A 112 -0.19 10.01 4.46
CA LYS A 112 0.08 10.77 5.70
C LYS A 112 0.17 12.26 5.44
N GLU A 113 0.63 12.63 4.26
CA GLU A 113 0.80 14.02 3.82
C GLU A 113 -0.55 14.72 3.57
N ASP A 114 -1.60 13.95 3.35
CA ASP A 114 -2.96 14.47 3.15
C ASP A 114 -3.70 14.75 4.47
N VAL A 115 -3.15 14.30 5.60
CA VAL A 115 -3.78 14.51 6.92
C VAL A 115 -3.65 15.97 7.34
N GLN A 116 -4.77 16.60 7.68
CA GLN A 116 -4.78 18.00 8.10
C GLN A 116 -4.10 18.15 9.48
N GLN A 117 -3.33 19.23 9.64
CA GLN A 117 -2.63 19.50 10.90
C GLN A 117 -3.61 19.59 12.09
N GLU A 118 -4.81 20.12 11.87
CA GLU A 118 -5.84 20.23 12.90
C GLU A 118 -6.29 18.87 13.44
N ASP A 119 -6.40 17.86 12.57
CA ASP A 119 -6.78 16.49 12.94
C ASP A 119 -5.64 15.78 13.67
N LEU A 120 -4.39 16.02 13.24
CA LEU A 120 -3.20 15.51 13.94
C LEU A 120 -3.09 16.06 15.35
N ASP A 121 -3.27 17.37 15.51
CA ASP A 121 -3.18 18.04 16.81
C ASP A 121 -4.31 17.57 17.73
N ARG A 122 -5.54 17.50 17.21
CA ARG A 122 -6.71 17.00 17.94
C ARG A 122 -6.50 15.57 18.42
N GLU A 123 -6.08 14.67 17.52
CA GLU A 123 -5.85 13.27 17.87
C GLU A 123 -4.71 13.13 18.89
N ALA A 124 -3.60 13.85 18.70
CA ALA A 124 -2.49 13.85 19.64
C ALA A 124 -2.89 14.28 21.05
N ASP A 125 -3.76 15.30 21.18
CA ASP A 125 -4.27 15.75 22.46
C ASP A 125 -5.22 14.74 23.12
N ILE A 126 -6.09 14.10 22.34
CA ILE A 126 -6.94 12.99 22.81
C ILE A 126 -6.07 11.87 23.37
N LEU A 127 -5.05 11.43 22.61
CA LEU A 127 -4.15 10.34 23.01
C LEU A 127 -3.32 10.71 24.23
N ARG A 128 -2.88 11.96 24.35
CA ARG A 128 -2.16 12.48 25.53
C ARG A 128 -3.06 12.47 26.76
N ALA A 129 -4.31 12.90 26.64
CA ALA A 129 -5.28 12.87 27.72
C ALA A 129 -5.58 11.42 28.17
N GLN A 130 -5.77 10.50 27.23
CA GLN A 130 -5.95 9.07 27.52
C GLN A 130 -4.76 8.47 28.28
N ALA A 131 -3.53 8.70 27.80
CA ALA A 131 -2.33 8.18 28.46
C ALA A 131 -2.18 8.71 29.91
N LYS A 132 -2.52 9.97 30.15
CA LYS A 132 -2.52 10.55 31.51
C LYS A 132 -3.61 9.94 32.39
N ALA A 133 -4.82 9.71 31.85
CA ALA A 133 -5.92 9.07 32.57
C ALA A 133 -5.60 7.60 32.94
N GLU A 134 -4.79 6.91 32.12
CA GLU A 134 -4.25 5.58 32.42
C GLU A 134 -3.11 5.58 33.47
N GLY A 135 -2.76 6.74 34.03
CA GLY A 135 -1.73 6.89 35.06
C GLY A 135 -0.30 6.77 34.53
N LYS A 136 -0.07 6.99 33.23
CA LYS A 136 1.27 6.92 32.63
C LYS A 136 2.09 8.17 33.03
N PRO A 137 3.35 8.01 33.45
CA PRO A 137 4.24 9.14 33.75
C PRO A 137 4.48 10.07 32.55
N ASP A 138 4.56 11.38 32.76
CA ASP A 138 4.73 12.39 31.70
C ASP A 138 5.94 12.12 30.79
N ASN A 139 7.03 11.58 31.35
CA ASN A 139 8.25 11.27 30.59
C ASN A 139 8.10 10.11 29.58
N ILE A 140 7.01 9.34 29.65
CA ILE A 140 6.70 8.29 28.66
C ILE A 140 5.47 8.62 27.79
N VAL A 141 4.66 9.60 28.18
CA VAL A 141 3.42 9.98 27.47
C VAL A 141 3.73 10.33 26.01
N ASP A 142 4.76 11.15 25.74
CA ASP A 142 5.08 11.55 24.36
C ASP A 142 5.45 10.36 23.47
N LYS A 143 6.17 9.37 24.01
CA LYS A 143 6.49 8.13 23.28
C LYS A 143 5.25 7.28 23.01
N ILE A 144 4.32 7.23 23.97
CA ILE A 144 3.05 6.52 23.82
C ILE A 144 2.20 7.19 22.74
N VAL A 145 2.09 8.53 22.78
CA VAL A 145 1.36 9.31 21.78
C VAL A 145 1.95 9.06 20.39
N GLN A 146 3.27 9.11 20.24
CA GLN A 146 3.92 8.82 18.95
C GLN A 146 3.58 7.42 18.42
N GLY A 147 3.58 6.39 19.28
CA GLY A 147 3.20 5.03 18.90
C GLY A 147 1.72 4.92 18.50
N ARG A 148 0.83 5.59 19.23
CA ARG A 148 -0.61 5.60 18.91
C ARG A 148 -0.90 6.42 17.64
N MET A 149 -0.16 7.49 17.39
CA MET A 149 -0.23 8.24 16.12
C MET A 149 0.18 7.39 14.91
N ASN A 150 1.17 6.50 15.07
CA ASN A 150 1.48 5.55 13.99
C ASN A 150 0.28 4.66 13.66
N LYS A 151 -0.43 4.18 14.68
CA LYS A 151 -1.65 3.39 14.51
C LYS A 151 -2.77 4.21 13.85
N PHE A 152 -2.93 5.48 14.23
CA PHE A 152 -3.85 6.39 13.54
C PHE A 152 -3.57 6.44 12.02
N TYR A 153 -2.32 6.59 11.61
CA TYR A 153 -1.99 6.55 10.17
C TYR A 153 -2.32 5.19 9.54
N GLU A 154 -2.06 4.09 10.23
CA GLU A 154 -2.35 2.73 9.73
C GLU A 154 -3.85 2.42 9.63
N GLU A 155 -4.71 3.16 10.33
CA GLU A 155 -6.17 3.03 10.24
C GLU A 155 -6.75 4.04 9.24
N MET A 156 -6.27 5.29 9.25
CA MET A 156 -6.92 6.39 8.54
C MET A 156 -6.32 6.68 7.15
N CYS A 157 -5.07 6.29 6.87
CA CYS A 157 -4.41 6.55 5.59
C CYS A 157 -4.34 5.27 4.73
N LEU A 158 -5.01 5.27 3.58
CA LEU A 158 -5.10 4.12 2.67
C LEU A 158 -3.73 3.49 2.37
N LEU A 159 -2.72 4.30 2.01
CA LEU A 159 -1.40 3.79 1.64
C LEU A 159 -0.63 3.14 2.80
N GLU A 160 -1.01 3.43 4.04
CA GLU A 160 -0.37 2.92 5.25
C GLU A 160 -1.09 1.71 5.86
N GLN A 161 -2.32 1.44 5.43
CA GLN A 161 -3.11 0.30 5.87
C GLN A 161 -2.45 -1.02 5.47
N ALA A 162 -2.50 -1.98 6.39
CA ALA A 162 -2.24 -3.38 6.07
C ALA A 162 -3.31 -3.90 5.10
N PHE A 163 -2.89 -4.68 4.11
CA PHE A 163 -3.77 -5.21 3.10
C PHE A 163 -4.65 -6.31 3.69
N VAL A 164 -5.96 -6.19 3.54
CA VAL A 164 -6.94 -7.14 4.13
C VAL A 164 -6.74 -8.59 3.68
N LYS A 165 -6.13 -8.85 2.52
CA LYS A 165 -5.85 -10.21 2.03
C LYS A 165 -4.47 -10.74 2.43
N ASP A 166 -3.55 -9.87 2.84
CA ASP A 166 -2.19 -10.20 3.30
C ASP A 166 -1.67 -9.11 4.24
N ASP A 167 -1.82 -9.32 5.54
CA ASP A 167 -1.49 -8.36 6.60
C ASP A 167 0.03 -8.07 6.70
N LYS A 168 0.86 -8.81 5.98
CA LYS A 168 2.31 -8.59 5.89
C LYS A 168 2.68 -7.48 4.92
N LYS A 169 1.74 -6.99 4.11
CA LYS A 169 1.96 -5.94 3.12
C LYS A 169 1.05 -4.76 3.38
N LYS A 170 1.55 -3.56 3.14
CA LYS A 170 0.73 -2.35 3.07
C LYS A 170 0.25 -2.11 1.64
N ILE A 171 -0.78 -1.28 1.48
CA ILE A 171 -1.26 -0.90 0.14
C ILE A 171 -0.17 -0.25 -0.71
N LYS A 172 0.67 0.61 -0.12
CA LYS A 172 1.82 1.19 -0.85
C LYS A 172 2.82 0.15 -1.34
N ASP A 173 2.94 -0.99 -0.65
CA ASP A 173 3.82 -2.08 -1.06
C ASP A 173 3.26 -2.77 -2.30
N LEU A 174 1.94 -3.00 -2.36
CA LEU A 174 1.28 -3.55 -3.56
C LEU A 174 1.44 -2.63 -4.77
N VAL A 175 1.30 -1.32 -4.57
CA VAL A 175 1.53 -0.32 -5.62
C VAL A 175 2.99 -0.39 -6.10
N THR A 176 3.95 -0.41 -5.16
CA THR A 176 5.39 -0.50 -5.46
C THR A 176 5.78 -1.79 -6.18
N GLU A 177 5.21 -2.92 -5.77
CA GLU A 177 5.40 -4.22 -6.42
C GLU A 177 4.88 -4.18 -7.86
N THR A 178 3.72 -3.57 -8.09
CA THR A 178 3.12 -3.44 -9.43
C THR A 178 3.90 -2.47 -10.31
N ILE A 179 4.41 -1.36 -9.77
CA ILE A 179 5.35 -0.46 -10.47
C ILE A 179 6.61 -1.23 -10.90
N SER A 180 7.11 -2.10 -10.04
CA SER A 180 8.32 -2.88 -10.30
C SER A 180 8.10 -3.91 -11.39
N ALA A 181 6.93 -4.56 -11.41
CA ALA A 181 6.55 -5.57 -12.39
C ALA A 181 6.22 -4.97 -13.76
N THR A 182 5.49 -3.86 -13.80
CA THR A 182 5.04 -3.20 -15.05
C THR A 182 6.10 -2.27 -15.62
N GLY A 183 6.95 -1.71 -14.77
CA GLY A 183 7.94 -0.71 -15.17
C GLY A 183 7.32 0.66 -15.49
N GLU A 184 6.14 0.97 -14.96
CA GLU A 184 5.48 2.28 -15.06
C GLU A 184 5.20 2.86 -13.68
N ASN A 185 5.16 4.19 -13.58
CA ASN A 185 4.63 4.87 -12.41
C ASN A 185 3.14 4.52 -12.24
N ILE A 186 2.71 4.27 -11.00
CA ILE A 186 1.33 3.98 -10.65
C ILE A 186 0.95 4.88 -9.50
N ILE A 187 -0.15 5.62 -9.64
CA ILE A 187 -0.61 6.59 -8.67
C ILE A 187 -2.04 6.26 -8.27
N VAL A 188 -2.26 6.05 -6.98
CA VAL A 188 -3.60 6.12 -6.41
C VAL A 188 -3.97 7.59 -6.34
N ARG A 189 -4.86 8.05 -7.22
CA ARG A 189 -5.08 9.48 -7.43
C ARG A 189 -6.06 10.07 -6.43
N ARG A 190 -7.17 9.36 -6.22
CA ARG A 190 -8.26 9.72 -5.32
C ARG A 190 -9.22 8.54 -5.21
N PHE A 191 -10.01 8.55 -4.16
CA PHE A 191 -11.13 7.64 -4.00
C PHE A 191 -12.31 8.33 -3.33
N ALA A 192 -13.47 7.72 -3.45
CA ALA A 192 -14.65 8.05 -2.66
C ALA A 192 -15.27 6.75 -2.16
N ARG A 193 -15.69 6.76 -0.90
CA ARG A 193 -16.44 5.68 -0.26
C ARG A 193 -17.77 6.27 0.19
N TYR A 194 -18.84 5.54 -0.04
CA TYR A 194 -20.17 5.86 0.46
C TYR A 194 -20.70 4.68 1.24
N GLU A 195 -21.21 4.93 2.44
CA GLU A 195 -21.94 3.94 3.23
C GLU A 195 -23.35 4.42 3.57
N LEU A 196 -24.33 3.54 3.38
CA LEU A 196 -25.73 3.84 3.66
C LEU A 196 -25.95 4.08 5.16
N GLY A 197 -26.28 5.33 5.49
CA GLY A 197 -26.57 5.76 6.85
C GLY A 197 -25.36 6.32 7.61
N GLU A 198 -24.25 6.56 6.93
CA GLU A 198 -23.12 7.33 7.46
C GLU A 198 -23.54 8.80 7.68
N GLU A 199 -23.03 9.41 8.76
CA GLU A 199 -23.27 10.83 9.06
C GLU A 199 -22.43 11.70 8.11
N LEU A 200 -23.02 12.81 7.62
CA LEU A 200 -22.38 13.76 6.70
C LEU A 200 -21.59 14.86 7.42
#